data_AF-A0A7S4Q9T8-F1
#
_entry.id   AF-A0A7S4Q9T8-F1
#
_cell.length_a   1.000
_cell.length_b   1.000
_cell.length_c   1.000
_cell.angle_alpha   90.00
_cell.angle_beta   90.00
_cell.angle_gamma   90.00
#
_symmetry.space_group_name_H-M   'P 1'
#
loop_
_entity.id
_entity.type
_entity.pdbx_description
1 polymer ?
#
loop_
_entity_poly.entity_id
_entity_poly.type
_entity_poly.pdbx_seq_one_letter_code
_entity_poly.pdbx_strand_id
1 'polypeptide(L)'
;LKATPIRPALPIPFLSYRVRADMALGSKLPLLVLTHGAAWCAGLAGANLGLHLAARRRPGSWLAERTTGGAFEAPRKNYVVTVAGQAIVLPPLWTLSWVLREPSEPWWLGAQAAWPTGEFLAYTSGYFLQDAVVHWADNSPLVALHHLGAILASVAASLTSGWLGLLLTVSMVYELGSLALELGDLGLCPRRLACWLLIASTLVPMAWMVAALCASPPPACGVLRASGDAEESLRRRPIPSSDRRPANVAQ
;
A
#
# COMPACT_ATOMS: atom_id res chain seq x y z
N LEU A 1 15.59 34.71 -37.71
CA LEU A 1 14.42 34.25 -36.92
C LEU A 1 14.67 34.60 -35.45
N LYS A 2 13.94 35.58 -34.90
CA LYS A 2 14.05 35.92 -33.47
C LYS A 2 13.28 34.87 -32.67
N ALA A 3 13.96 34.15 -31.79
CA ALA A 3 13.33 33.21 -30.88
C ALA A 3 12.44 33.97 -29.89
N THR A 4 11.14 33.70 -29.92
CA THR A 4 10.18 34.26 -28.97
C THR A 4 10.41 33.60 -27.61
N PRO A 5 10.62 34.37 -26.53
CA PRO A 5 10.76 33.78 -25.20
C PRO A 5 9.45 33.11 -24.80
N ILE A 6 9.52 31.81 -24.48
CA ILE A 6 8.41 31.06 -23.92
C ILE A 6 8.07 31.70 -22.57
N ARG A 7 6.90 32.34 -22.47
CA ARG A 7 6.40 32.85 -21.19
C ARG A 7 6.25 31.66 -20.22
N PRO A 8 6.73 31.76 -18.97
CA PRO A 8 6.45 30.73 -17.98
C PRO A 8 4.94 30.58 -17.85
N ALA A 9 4.47 29.34 -17.95
CA ALA A 9 3.06 28.99 -17.79
C ALA A 9 2.53 29.60 -16.50
N LEU A 10 1.33 30.19 -16.57
CA LEU A 10 0.62 30.76 -15.43
C LEU A 10 0.73 29.84 -14.21
N PRO A 11 1.02 30.36 -13.01
CA PRO A 11 1.05 29.55 -11.80
C PRO A 11 -0.32 28.90 -11.63
N ILE A 12 -0.38 27.59 -11.84
CA ILE A 12 -1.60 26.82 -11.65
C ILE A 12 -1.88 26.85 -10.14
N PRO A 13 -2.96 27.50 -9.67
CA PRO A 13 -3.21 27.70 -8.23
C PRO A 13 -3.42 26.38 -7.45
N PHE A 14 -3.55 25.24 -8.15
CA PHE A 14 -3.62 23.91 -7.55
C PHE A 14 -2.29 23.41 -6.96
N LEU A 15 -1.13 23.94 -7.37
CA LEU A 15 0.16 23.44 -6.87
C LEU A 15 0.48 23.92 -5.44
N SER A 16 0.07 25.13 -5.08
CA SER A 16 0.39 25.70 -3.75
C SER A 16 -0.42 25.07 -2.62
N TYR A 17 -1.58 24.49 -2.92
CA TYR A 17 -2.44 23.80 -1.95
C TYR A 17 -1.94 22.38 -1.63
N ARG A 18 -1.19 21.75 -2.53
CA ARG A 18 -0.63 20.39 -2.36
C ARG A 18 0.35 20.29 -1.19
N VAL A 19 1.37 21.17 -1.16
CA VAL A 19 2.51 21.04 -0.23
C VAL A 19 2.11 21.10 1.25
N ARG A 20 1.06 21.86 1.60
CA ARG A 20 0.55 21.90 3.01
C ARG A 20 -0.36 20.74 3.37
N ALA A 21 -1.08 20.17 2.40
CA ALA A 21 -1.93 18.99 2.64
C ALA A 21 -1.08 17.73 2.87
N ASP A 22 0.05 17.60 2.18
CA ASP A 22 0.90 16.40 2.22
C ASP A 22 1.65 16.23 3.55
N MET A 23 2.11 17.32 4.20
CA MET A 23 2.69 17.24 5.55
C MET A 23 1.68 16.84 6.63
N ALA A 24 0.41 17.24 6.47
CA ALA A 24 -0.67 16.85 7.39
C ALA A 24 -1.14 15.40 7.14
N LEU A 25 -0.90 14.86 5.95
CA LEU A 25 -1.25 13.50 5.58
C LEU A 25 -0.28 12.48 6.18
N GLY A 26 1.02 12.78 6.24
CA GLY A 26 2.05 11.83 6.71
C GLY A 26 1.77 11.26 8.10
N SER A 27 1.34 12.08 9.06
CA SER A 27 0.99 11.61 10.42
C SER A 27 -0.36 10.90 10.50
N LYS A 28 -1.22 11.07 9.49
CA LYS A 28 -2.57 10.49 9.42
C LYS A 28 -2.66 9.29 8.48
N LEU A 29 -1.59 8.98 7.74
CA LEU A 29 -1.57 7.93 6.73
C LEU A 29 -1.96 6.56 7.31
N PRO A 30 -1.46 6.11 8.48
CA PRO A 30 -1.89 4.82 9.05
C PRO A 30 -3.37 4.80 9.40
N LEU A 31 -3.90 5.91 9.95
CA LEU A 31 -5.32 6.01 10.27
C LEU A 31 -6.18 5.95 9.00
N LEU A 32 -5.76 6.64 7.93
CA LEU A 32 -6.42 6.58 6.63
C LEU A 32 -6.40 5.15 6.07
N VAL A 33 -5.25 4.47 6.10
CA VAL A 33 -5.12 3.07 5.64
C VAL A 33 -6.09 2.15 6.39
N LEU A 34 -6.22 2.31 7.71
CA LEU A 34 -7.13 1.50 8.51
C LEU A 34 -8.61 1.84 8.26
N THR A 35 -8.99 3.12 8.27
CA THR A 35 -10.40 3.51 8.14
C THR A 35 -10.91 3.30 6.73
N HIS A 36 -10.15 3.70 5.71
CA HIS A 36 -10.52 3.47 4.32
C HIS A 36 -10.35 2.00 3.95
N GLY A 37 -9.38 1.29 4.54
CA GLY A 37 -9.25 -0.16 4.37
C GLY A 37 -10.45 -0.93 4.92
N ALA A 38 -10.99 -0.53 6.07
CA ALA A 38 -12.25 -1.08 6.58
C ALA A 38 -13.43 -0.79 5.63
N ALA A 39 -13.50 0.41 5.05
CA ALA A 39 -14.52 0.76 4.07
C ALA A 39 -14.41 -0.07 2.78
N TRP A 40 -13.19 -0.23 2.25
CA TRP A 40 -12.90 -1.13 1.13
C TRP A 40 -13.31 -2.57 1.45
N CYS A 41 -12.91 -3.09 2.61
CA CYS A 41 -13.31 -4.42 3.07
C CYS A 41 -14.82 -4.61 3.07
N ALA A 42 -15.57 -3.66 3.63
CA ALA A 42 -17.03 -3.73 3.69
C ALA A 42 -17.67 -3.70 2.29
N GLY A 43 -17.19 -2.82 1.40
CA GLY A 43 -17.67 -2.72 0.02
C GLY A 43 -17.42 -3.99 -0.79
N LEU A 44 -16.18 -4.51 -0.73
CA LEU A 44 -15.79 -5.75 -1.42
C LEU A 44 -16.54 -6.97 -0.85
N ALA A 45 -16.74 -7.04 0.47
CA ALA A 45 -17.51 -8.11 1.11
C ALA A 45 -18.99 -8.07 0.68
N GLY A 46 -19.56 -6.88 0.55
CA GLY A 46 -20.91 -6.68 0.01
C GLY A 46 -21.03 -7.16 -1.45
N ALA A 47 -20.04 -6.82 -2.29
CA ALA A 47 -19.99 -7.31 -3.67
C ALA A 47 -19.90 -8.84 -3.74
N ASN A 48 -19.02 -9.45 -2.94
CA ASN A 48 -18.89 -10.89 -2.84
C ASN A 48 -20.19 -11.55 -2.35
N LEU A 49 -20.84 -11.02 -1.31
CA LEU A 49 -22.14 -11.50 -0.87
C LEU A 49 -23.18 -11.49 -2.00
N GLY A 50 -23.23 -10.41 -2.79
CA GLY A 50 -24.08 -10.31 -3.98
C GLY A 50 -23.82 -11.43 -4.99
N LEU A 51 -22.55 -11.72 -5.30
CA LEU A 51 -22.16 -12.82 -6.19
C LEU A 51 -22.52 -14.20 -5.63
N HIS A 52 -22.32 -14.40 -4.33
CA HIS A 52 -22.72 -15.63 -3.64
C HIS A 52 -24.23 -15.86 -3.71
N LEU A 53 -25.03 -14.83 -3.47
CA LEU A 53 -26.49 -14.90 -3.58
C LEU A 53 -26.93 -15.16 -5.03
N ALA A 54 -26.29 -14.51 -6.01
CA ALA A 54 -26.57 -14.74 -7.43
C ALA A 54 -26.27 -16.19 -7.85
N ALA A 55 -25.12 -16.72 -7.45
CA ALA A 55 -24.73 -18.11 -7.72
C ALA A 55 -25.67 -19.11 -7.05
N ARG A 56 -26.12 -18.85 -5.80
CA ARG A 56 -27.10 -19.70 -5.10
C ARG A 56 -28.46 -19.73 -5.79
N ARG A 57 -28.92 -18.59 -6.31
CA ARG A 57 -30.19 -18.49 -7.06
C ARG A 57 -30.12 -19.19 -8.42
N ARG A 58 -28.92 -19.35 -9.00
CA ARG A 58 -28.71 -20.01 -10.30
C ARG A 58 -27.53 -20.99 -10.23
N PRO A 59 -27.72 -22.20 -9.66
CA PRO A 59 -26.64 -23.18 -9.46
C PRO A 59 -25.96 -23.65 -10.75
N GLY A 60 -26.65 -23.58 -11.90
CA GLY A 60 -26.07 -23.89 -13.21
C GLY A 60 -25.41 -22.71 -13.93
N SER A 61 -25.25 -21.56 -13.27
CA SER A 61 -24.61 -20.38 -13.86
C SER A 61 -23.09 -20.48 -13.83
N TRP A 62 -22.42 -19.73 -14.71
CA TRP A 62 -20.96 -19.59 -14.76
C TRP A 62 -20.34 -19.26 -13.39
N LEU A 63 -21.02 -18.44 -12.57
CA LEU A 63 -20.55 -18.04 -11.23
C LEU A 63 -20.52 -19.19 -10.21
N ALA A 64 -21.41 -20.17 -10.37
CA ALA A 64 -21.53 -21.31 -9.47
C ALA A 64 -20.60 -22.46 -9.85
N GLU A 65 -20.13 -22.49 -11.10
CA GLU A 65 -19.19 -23.49 -11.61
C GLU A 65 -17.85 -23.41 -10.86
N ARG A 66 -17.26 -24.56 -10.55
CA ARG A 66 -15.90 -24.63 -9.97
C ARG A 66 -14.86 -24.63 -11.08
N THR A 67 -13.77 -23.92 -10.87
CA THR A 67 -12.57 -24.08 -11.70
C THR A 67 -11.98 -25.48 -11.45
N THR A 68 -11.36 -26.08 -12.48
CA THR A 68 -10.80 -27.44 -12.39
C THR A 68 -9.34 -27.45 -12.85
N GLY A 69 -8.46 -28.14 -12.11
CA GLY A 69 -7.02 -28.22 -12.42
C GLY A 69 -6.26 -26.90 -12.30
N GLY A 70 -6.85 -25.92 -11.63
CA GLY A 70 -6.21 -24.67 -11.21
C GLY A 70 -5.49 -24.82 -9.86
N ALA A 71 -4.91 -23.73 -9.38
CA ALA A 71 -4.23 -23.69 -8.08
C ALA A 71 -5.19 -23.80 -6.90
N PHE A 72 -6.39 -23.20 -6.99
CA PHE A 72 -7.31 -23.10 -5.86
C PHE A 72 -8.63 -23.88 -6.02
N GLU A 73 -8.95 -24.39 -7.22
CA GLU A 73 -10.17 -25.18 -7.54
C GLU A 73 -11.46 -24.67 -6.86
N ALA A 74 -11.63 -23.35 -6.85
CA ALA A 74 -12.72 -22.66 -6.18
C ALA A 74 -13.88 -22.35 -7.16
N PRO A 75 -15.10 -22.07 -6.64
CA PRO A 75 -16.17 -21.51 -7.46
C PRO A 75 -15.74 -20.20 -8.14
N ARG A 76 -16.10 -20.02 -9.42
CA ARG A 76 -15.66 -18.86 -10.23
C ARG A 76 -16.01 -17.51 -9.61
N LYS A 77 -17.13 -17.41 -8.88
CA LYS A 77 -17.51 -16.21 -8.13
C LYS A 77 -16.43 -15.70 -7.15
N ASN A 78 -15.63 -16.59 -6.58
CA ASN A 78 -14.57 -16.22 -5.62
C ASN A 78 -13.45 -15.43 -6.28
N TYR A 79 -13.27 -15.56 -7.59
CA TYR A 79 -12.22 -14.86 -8.35
C TYR A 79 -12.67 -13.51 -8.91
N VAL A 80 -13.97 -13.20 -8.93
CA VAL A 80 -14.47 -12.03 -9.67
C VAL A 80 -14.02 -10.73 -9.01
N VAL A 81 -14.18 -10.64 -7.69
CA VAL A 81 -13.82 -9.43 -6.94
C VAL A 81 -12.30 -9.25 -6.91
N THR A 82 -11.55 -10.32 -6.73
CA THR A 82 -10.08 -10.31 -6.69
C THR A 82 -9.50 -9.89 -8.04
N VAL A 83 -9.90 -10.53 -9.14
CA VAL A 83 -9.46 -10.20 -10.50
C VAL A 83 -9.83 -8.76 -10.87
N ALA A 84 -11.07 -8.33 -10.59
CA ALA A 84 -11.48 -6.95 -10.88
C ALA A 84 -10.65 -5.94 -10.07
N GLY A 85 -10.40 -6.26 -8.80
CA GLY A 85 -9.55 -5.50 -7.91
C GLY A 85 -8.14 -5.30 -8.44
N GLN A 86 -7.47 -6.40 -8.75
CA GLN A 86 -6.09 -6.42 -9.23
C GLN A 86 -5.94 -5.83 -10.65
N ALA A 87 -6.90 -6.06 -11.53
CA ALA A 87 -6.81 -5.62 -12.93
C ALA A 87 -7.35 -4.20 -13.16
N ILE A 88 -8.29 -3.72 -12.33
CA ILE A 88 -9.00 -2.46 -12.58
C ILE A 88 -8.74 -1.43 -11.49
N VAL A 89 -8.62 -1.83 -10.22
CA VAL A 89 -8.50 -0.87 -9.10
C VAL A 89 -7.04 -0.55 -8.78
N LEU A 90 -6.19 -1.57 -8.62
CA LEU A 90 -4.78 -1.38 -8.27
C LEU A 90 -3.98 -0.57 -9.31
N PRO A 91 -4.08 -0.83 -10.64
CA PRO A 91 -3.24 -0.12 -11.61
C PRO A 91 -3.50 1.40 -11.64
N PRO A 92 -4.76 1.89 -11.61
CA PRO A 92 -5.02 3.32 -11.48
C PRO A 92 -4.50 3.91 -10.16
N LEU A 93 -4.66 3.23 -9.02
CA LEU A 93 -4.14 3.74 -7.74
C LEU A 93 -2.61 3.84 -7.73
N TRP A 94 -1.93 2.83 -8.27
CA TRP A 94 -0.47 2.87 -8.44
C TRP A 94 -0.06 3.99 -9.41
N THR A 95 -0.73 4.09 -10.55
CA THR A 95 -0.44 5.10 -11.58
C THR A 95 -0.65 6.52 -11.05
N LEU A 96 -1.73 6.75 -10.30
CA LEU A 96 -1.99 8.03 -9.64
C LEU A 96 -0.93 8.31 -8.56
N SER A 97 -0.52 7.32 -7.80
CA SER A 97 0.57 7.47 -6.81
C SER A 97 1.86 7.91 -7.48
N TRP A 98 2.21 7.30 -8.63
CA TRP A 98 3.36 7.71 -9.42
C TRP A 98 3.18 9.11 -10.02
N VAL A 99 2.09 9.39 -10.72
CA VAL A 99 1.89 10.66 -11.45
C VAL A 99 1.76 11.86 -10.51
N LEU A 100 1.11 11.69 -9.36
CA LEU A 100 0.85 12.78 -8.42
C LEU A 100 1.98 12.98 -7.40
N ARG A 101 3.02 12.14 -7.43
CA ARG A 101 4.22 12.25 -6.59
C ARG A 101 4.92 13.61 -6.77
N GLU A 102 5.69 14.03 -5.77
CA GLU A 102 6.53 15.23 -5.82
C GLU A 102 7.78 14.95 -6.69
N PRO A 103 7.96 15.59 -7.85
CA PRO A 103 9.07 15.28 -8.76
C PRO A 103 10.45 15.59 -8.20
N SER A 104 10.56 16.53 -7.24
CA SER A 104 11.83 16.86 -6.59
C SER A 104 12.27 15.84 -5.55
N GLU A 105 11.37 14.96 -5.12
CA GLU A 105 11.65 13.94 -4.11
C GLU A 105 11.94 12.58 -4.76
N PRO A 106 12.83 11.75 -4.18
CA PRO A 106 13.10 10.43 -4.70
C PRO A 106 11.88 9.52 -4.54
N TRP A 107 11.38 8.95 -5.64
CA TRP A 107 10.23 8.03 -5.59
C TRP A 107 10.55 6.73 -4.85
N TRP A 108 11.65 6.09 -5.24
CA TRP A 108 11.95 4.73 -4.80
C TRP A 108 12.27 4.66 -3.31
N LEU A 109 13.04 5.63 -2.80
CA LEU A 109 13.60 5.56 -1.44
C LEU A 109 13.05 6.65 -0.50
N GLY A 110 12.24 7.60 -0.99
CA GLY A 110 11.61 8.64 -0.18
C GLY A 110 10.27 8.21 0.44
N ALA A 111 9.75 9.02 1.37
CA ALA A 111 8.39 8.92 1.89
C ALA A 111 7.50 9.95 1.21
N GLN A 112 6.98 9.61 0.03
CA GLN A 112 6.01 10.44 -0.67
C GLN A 112 4.60 10.05 -0.26
N ALA A 113 4.19 10.48 0.94
CA ALA A 113 2.86 10.25 1.49
C ALA A 113 1.84 11.14 0.79
N ALA A 114 1.30 10.65 -0.33
CA ALA A 114 0.19 11.27 -1.05
C ALA A 114 -1.11 10.49 -0.81
N TRP A 115 -2.26 11.12 -1.05
CA TRP A 115 -3.56 10.46 -0.91
C TRP A 115 -3.68 9.15 -1.74
N PRO A 116 -3.20 9.05 -3.01
CA PRO A 116 -3.36 7.81 -3.78
C PRO A 116 -2.52 6.68 -3.21
N THR A 117 -1.37 7.00 -2.61
CA THR A 117 -0.55 6.04 -1.88
C THR A 117 -1.30 5.47 -0.69
N GLY A 118 -1.97 6.35 0.08
CA GLY A 118 -2.84 5.95 1.18
C GLY A 118 -3.99 5.06 0.71
N GLU A 119 -4.66 5.42 -0.40
CA GLU A 119 -5.71 4.61 -0.99
C GLU A 119 -5.23 3.26 -1.51
N PHE A 120 -4.04 3.19 -2.11
CA PHE A 120 -3.45 1.92 -2.53
C PHE A 120 -3.26 1.00 -1.33
N LEU A 121 -2.63 1.49 -0.26
CA LEU A 121 -2.40 0.70 0.95
C LEU A 121 -3.72 0.34 1.66
N ALA A 122 -4.67 1.27 1.70
CA ALA A 122 -6.01 1.05 2.24
C ALA A 122 -6.74 -0.06 1.47
N TYR A 123 -6.78 0.06 0.15
CA TYR A 123 -7.38 -0.93 -0.75
C TYR A 123 -6.74 -2.31 -0.53
N THR A 124 -5.41 -2.41 -0.56
CA THR A 124 -4.69 -3.68 -0.36
C THR A 124 -5.02 -4.30 1.00
N SER A 125 -5.02 -3.50 2.07
CA SER A 125 -5.39 -3.98 3.41
C SER A 125 -6.83 -4.47 3.47
N GLY A 126 -7.77 -3.69 2.90
CA GLY A 126 -9.20 -4.01 2.89
C GLY A 126 -9.52 -5.23 2.04
N TYR A 127 -8.87 -5.36 0.88
CA TYR A 127 -8.95 -6.49 -0.02
C TYR A 127 -8.51 -7.79 0.66
N PHE A 128 -7.31 -7.83 1.24
CA PHE A 128 -6.80 -9.02 1.92
C PHE A 128 -7.61 -9.39 3.17
N LEU A 129 -8.07 -8.39 3.93
CA LEU A 129 -8.93 -8.63 5.08
C LEU A 129 -10.26 -9.24 4.65
N GLN A 130 -10.88 -8.68 3.60
CA GLN A 130 -12.12 -9.20 3.05
C GLN A 130 -11.95 -10.63 2.57
N ASP A 131 -10.89 -10.92 1.82
CA ASP A 131 -10.65 -12.26 1.29
C ASP A 131 -10.43 -13.27 2.43
N ALA A 132 -9.58 -12.92 3.40
CA ALA A 132 -9.36 -13.74 4.58
C ALA A 132 -10.65 -14.05 5.35
N VAL A 133 -11.59 -13.10 5.46
CA VAL A 133 -12.86 -13.29 6.17
C VAL A 133 -13.86 -14.08 5.33
N VAL A 134 -14.10 -13.69 4.08
CA VAL A 134 -15.14 -14.29 3.23
C VAL A 134 -14.78 -15.71 2.83
N HIS A 135 -13.49 -15.98 2.61
CA HIS A 135 -12.98 -17.26 2.16
C HIS A 135 -12.22 -18.01 3.26
N TRP A 136 -12.40 -17.64 4.55
CA TRP A 136 -11.68 -18.26 5.68
C TRP A 136 -11.70 -19.80 5.68
N ALA A 137 -12.86 -20.38 5.39
CA ALA A 137 -13.04 -21.84 5.40
C ALA A 137 -12.41 -22.53 4.16
N ASP A 138 -12.23 -21.79 3.07
CA ASP A 138 -11.71 -22.30 1.80
C ASP A 138 -10.20 -22.02 1.67
N ASN A 139 -9.69 -21.02 2.39
CA ASN A 139 -8.30 -20.59 2.34
C ASN A 139 -7.39 -21.57 3.09
N SER A 140 -6.26 -21.92 2.46
CA SER A 140 -5.21 -22.66 3.16
C SER A 140 -4.61 -21.79 4.29
N PRO A 141 -4.07 -22.40 5.36
CA PRO A 141 -3.38 -21.64 6.42
C PRO A 141 -2.26 -20.74 5.89
N LEU A 142 -1.58 -21.17 4.81
CA LEU A 142 -0.53 -20.39 4.18
C LEU A 142 -1.07 -19.12 3.50
N VAL A 143 -2.22 -19.23 2.83
CA VAL A 143 -2.92 -18.08 2.23
C VAL A 143 -3.40 -17.12 3.32
N ALA A 144 -3.96 -17.64 4.42
CA ALA A 144 -4.34 -16.80 5.56
C ALA A 144 -3.15 -16.05 6.18
N LEU A 145 -2.00 -16.71 6.34
CA LEU A 145 -0.76 -16.08 6.80
C LEU A 145 -0.26 -15.03 5.81
N HIS A 146 -0.35 -15.29 4.51
CA HIS A 146 0.00 -14.33 3.46
C HIS A 146 -0.89 -13.07 3.56
N HIS A 147 -2.21 -13.22 3.72
CA HIS A 147 -3.13 -12.09 3.86
C HIS A 147 -2.85 -11.28 5.12
N LEU A 148 -2.65 -11.95 6.26
CA LEU A 148 -2.27 -11.27 7.51
C LEU A 148 -0.95 -10.50 7.32
N GLY A 149 0.05 -11.14 6.71
CA GLY A 149 1.33 -10.52 6.40
C GLY A 149 1.19 -9.28 5.51
N ALA A 150 0.34 -9.33 4.48
CA ALA A 150 0.10 -8.22 3.57
C ALA A 150 -0.63 -7.04 4.24
N ILE A 151 -1.60 -7.32 5.12
CA ILE A 151 -2.27 -6.29 5.94
C ILE A 151 -1.25 -5.60 6.85
N LEU A 152 -0.46 -6.39 7.59
CA LEU A 152 0.57 -5.86 8.48
C LEU A 152 1.65 -5.08 7.71
N ALA A 153 2.06 -5.57 6.54
CA ALA A 153 3.01 -4.89 5.67
C ALA A 153 2.46 -3.55 5.15
N SER A 154 1.16 -3.48 4.82
CA SER A 154 0.53 -2.24 4.38
C SER A 154 0.48 -1.18 5.49
N VAL A 155 0.16 -1.60 6.72
CA VAL A 155 0.21 -0.72 7.90
C VAL A 155 1.66 -0.32 8.20
N ALA A 156 2.61 -1.26 8.17
CA ALA A 156 4.02 -0.96 8.38
C ALA A 156 4.55 0.02 7.32
N ALA A 157 4.21 -0.16 6.05
CA ALA A 157 4.54 0.75 4.95
C ALA A 157 3.99 2.15 5.19
N SER A 158 2.77 2.27 5.74
CA SER A 158 2.18 3.57 6.08
C SER A 158 2.91 4.31 7.22
N LEU A 159 3.72 3.59 8.00
CA LEU A 159 4.52 4.12 9.10
C LEU A 159 5.97 4.41 8.69
N THR A 160 6.40 4.04 7.47
CA THR A 160 7.78 4.28 7.04
C THR A 160 8.00 5.73 6.63
N SER A 161 9.15 6.27 6.98
CA SER A 161 9.64 7.58 6.51
C SER A 161 10.48 7.48 5.23
N GLY A 162 10.48 6.32 4.57
CA GLY A 162 11.18 6.08 3.32
C GLY A 162 10.65 4.86 2.59
N TRP A 163 11.16 4.65 1.37
CA TRP A 163 10.92 3.45 0.55
C TRP A 163 9.48 3.23 0.06
N LEU A 164 8.61 4.22 0.23
CA LEU A 164 7.19 4.02 0.02
C LEU A 164 6.87 3.69 -1.44
N GLY A 165 7.48 4.40 -2.40
CA GLY A 165 7.30 4.10 -3.82
C GLY A 165 7.83 2.73 -4.25
N LEU A 166 8.94 2.28 -3.65
CA LEU A 166 9.46 0.93 -3.86
C LEU A 166 8.48 -0.12 -3.32
N LEU A 167 8.00 0.03 -2.09
CA LEU A 167 7.05 -0.89 -1.46
C LEU A 167 5.75 -1.01 -2.27
N LEU A 168 5.18 0.11 -2.71
CA LEU A 168 4.00 0.13 -3.57
C LEU A 168 4.24 -0.62 -4.88
N THR A 169 5.38 -0.38 -5.53
CA THR A 169 5.70 -1.00 -6.83
C THR A 169 5.95 -2.49 -6.68
N VAL A 170 6.70 -2.88 -5.65
CA VAL A 170 6.94 -4.28 -5.32
C VAL A 170 5.61 -4.99 -5.02
N SER A 171 4.71 -4.39 -4.25
CA SER A 171 3.36 -4.90 -4.01
C SER A 171 2.58 -5.06 -5.31
N MET A 172 2.57 -4.05 -6.19
CA MET A 172 1.91 -4.13 -7.49
C MET A 172 2.45 -5.26 -8.37
N VAL A 173 3.78 -5.48 -8.35
CA VAL A 173 4.39 -6.58 -9.10
C VAL A 173 3.97 -7.93 -8.52
N TYR A 174 3.98 -8.12 -7.19
CA TYR A 174 3.48 -9.36 -6.58
C TYR A 174 2.04 -9.66 -6.99
N GLU A 175 1.16 -8.66 -6.94
CA GLU A 175 -0.25 -8.80 -7.33
C GLU A 175 -0.44 -9.18 -8.79
N LEU A 176 0.47 -8.78 -9.69
CA LEU A 176 0.43 -9.23 -11.09
C LEU A 176 0.61 -10.76 -11.20
N GLY A 177 1.41 -11.36 -10.33
CA GLY A 177 1.56 -12.82 -10.25
C GLY A 177 0.29 -13.51 -9.77
N SER A 178 -0.30 -12.99 -8.70
CA SER A 178 -1.58 -13.47 -8.17
C SER A 178 -2.68 -13.38 -9.23
N LEU A 179 -2.81 -12.23 -9.90
CA LEU A 179 -3.74 -12.03 -11.01
C LEU A 179 -3.50 -13.03 -12.13
N ALA A 180 -2.24 -13.26 -12.54
CA ALA A 180 -1.94 -14.22 -13.58
C ALA A 180 -2.39 -15.64 -13.20
N LEU A 181 -2.19 -16.04 -11.93
CA LEU A 181 -2.63 -17.32 -11.39
C LEU A 181 -4.17 -17.43 -11.40
N GLU A 182 -4.87 -16.41 -10.93
CA GLU A 182 -6.35 -16.36 -10.93
C GLU A 182 -6.92 -16.42 -12.36
N LEU A 183 -6.32 -15.70 -13.31
CA LEU A 183 -6.69 -15.79 -14.72
C LEU A 183 -6.39 -17.20 -15.29
N GLY A 184 -5.35 -17.86 -14.81
CA GLY A 184 -5.04 -19.26 -15.14
C GLY A 184 -6.10 -20.24 -14.65
N ASP A 185 -6.59 -20.04 -13.43
CA ASP A 185 -7.68 -20.82 -12.83
C ASP A 185 -9.01 -20.61 -13.58
N LEU A 186 -9.28 -19.38 -14.00
CA LEU A 186 -10.45 -19.04 -14.82
C LEU A 186 -10.34 -19.50 -16.28
N GLY A 187 -9.18 -20.03 -16.71
CA GLY A 187 -8.93 -20.47 -18.08
C GLY A 187 -8.72 -19.32 -19.08
N LEU A 188 -8.47 -18.10 -18.59
CA LEU A 188 -8.19 -16.89 -19.38
C LEU A 188 -6.70 -16.74 -19.70
N CYS A 189 -5.83 -17.43 -18.97
CA CYS A 189 -4.38 -17.45 -19.19
C CYS A 189 -3.87 -18.90 -19.25
N PRO A 190 -2.90 -19.25 -20.14
CA PRO A 190 -2.26 -20.57 -20.09
C PRO A 190 -1.61 -20.82 -18.72
N ARG A 191 -1.96 -21.92 -18.05
CA ARG A 191 -1.51 -22.20 -16.66
C ARG A 191 0.00 -22.18 -16.47
N ARG A 192 0.75 -22.73 -17.44
CA ARG A 192 2.22 -22.71 -17.38
C ARG A 192 2.75 -21.28 -17.37
N LEU A 193 2.16 -20.40 -18.20
CA LEU A 193 2.52 -19.00 -18.23
C LEU A 193 2.15 -18.33 -16.91
N ALA A 194 0.95 -18.58 -16.38
CA ALA A 194 0.52 -18.07 -15.07
C ALA A 194 1.49 -18.44 -13.94
N CYS A 195 1.91 -19.71 -13.85
CA CYS A 195 2.90 -20.14 -12.85
C CYS A 195 4.26 -19.45 -13.03
N TRP A 196 4.74 -19.29 -14.28
CA TRP A 196 5.99 -18.58 -14.54
C TRP A 196 5.90 -17.10 -14.17
N LEU A 197 4.77 -16.46 -14.45
CA LEU A 197 4.52 -15.07 -14.07
C LEU A 197 4.51 -14.92 -12.55
N LEU A 198 3.87 -15.83 -11.81
CA LEU A 198 3.90 -15.85 -10.35
C LEU A 198 5.32 -16.01 -9.79
N ILE A 199 6.11 -16.93 -10.34
CA ILE A 199 7.50 -17.13 -9.92
C ILE A 199 8.31 -15.87 -10.19
N ALA A 200 8.21 -15.31 -11.40
CA ALA A 200 8.96 -14.11 -11.78
C ALA A 200 8.56 -12.89 -10.96
N SER A 201 7.25 -12.68 -10.76
CA SER A 201 6.70 -11.61 -9.95
C SER A 201 6.99 -11.76 -8.45
N THR A 202 7.48 -12.92 -8.02
CA THR A 202 7.96 -13.14 -6.65
C THR A 202 9.46 -12.91 -6.55
N LEU A 203 10.24 -13.58 -7.40
CA LEU A 203 11.70 -13.55 -7.31
C LEU A 203 12.28 -12.17 -7.68
N VAL A 204 11.73 -11.50 -8.70
CA VAL A 204 12.26 -10.21 -9.16
C VAL A 204 12.09 -9.13 -8.08
N PRO A 205 10.90 -8.94 -7.46
CA PRO A 205 10.77 -7.96 -6.39
C PRO A 205 11.56 -8.32 -5.14
N MET A 206 11.71 -9.60 -4.78
CA MET A 206 12.59 -10.01 -3.68
C MET A 206 14.04 -9.61 -3.94
N ALA A 207 14.57 -9.91 -5.14
CA ALA A 207 15.91 -9.52 -5.53
C ALA A 207 16.08 -8.00 -5.53
N TRP A 208 15.08 -7.26 -6.00
CA TRP A 208 15.08 -5.80 -5.98
C TRP A 208 15.11 -5.25 -4.55
N MET A 209 14.31 -5.81 -3.64
CA MET A 209 14.31 -5.43 -2.22
C MET A 209 15.64 -5.71 -1.55
N VAL A 210 16.26 -6.87 -1.80
CA VAL A 210 17.59 -7.20 -1.27
C VAL A 210 18.64 -6.22 -1.80
N ALA A 211 18.63 -5.93 -3.11
CA ALA A 211 19.55 -4.96 -3.71
C ALA A 211 19.35 -3.55 -3.12
N ALA A 212 18.11 -3.11 -2.92
CA ALA A 212 17.79 -1.84 -2.28
C ALA A 212 18.28 -1.79 -0.83
N LEU A 213 18.16 -2.89 -0.08
CA LEU A 213 18.63 -3.00 1.32
C LEU A 213 20.15 -2.85 1.39
N CYS A 214 20.87 -3.48 0.46
CA CYS A 214 22.32 -3.37 0.37
C CYS A 214 22.78 -1.97 -0.08
N ALA A 215 22.03 -1.32 -0.99
CA ALA A 215 22.42 -0.04 -1.56
C ALA A 215 22.11 1.16 -0.64
N SER A 216 20.95 1.16 0.02
CA SER A 216 20.48 2.30 0.80
C SER A 216 19.50 1.86 1.88
N PRO A 217 19.98 1.28 3.01
CA PRO A 217 19.11 0.73 4.05
C PRO A 217 18.05 1.75 4.49
N PRO A 218 16.82 1.30 4.82
CA PRO A 218 15.74 2.21 5.14
C PRO A 218 16.12 3.07 6.35
N PRO A 219 15.75 4.37 6.36
CA PRO A 219 15.92 5.18 7.56
C PRO A 219 15.19 4.48 8.70
N ALA A 220 15.88 4.29 9.83
CA ALA A 220 15.34 3.58 10.98
C ALA A 220 13.89 4.03 11.26
N CYS A 221 12.96 3.09 11.45
CA CYS A 221 11.57 3.39 11.79
C CYS A 221 11.56 4.46 12.89
N GLY A 222 11.02 5.65 12.56
CA GLY A 222 11.19 6.86 13.36
C GLY A 222 10.78 6.73 14.83
N VAL A 223 10.04 5.69 15.17
CA VAL A 223 9.67 5.33 16.55
C VAL A 223 10.89 5.11 17.46
N LEU A 224 12.00 4.53 16.97
CA LEU A 224 13.21 4.32 17.78
C LEU A 224 14.13 5.54 17.82
N ARG A 225 14.03 6.42 16.82
CA ARG A 225 14.88 7.62 16.72
C ARG A 225 14.25 8.81 17.43
N ALA A 226 12.94 8.96 17.38
CA ALA A 226 12.21 10.02 18.09
C ALA A 226 12.31 9.87 19.62
N SER A 227 12.37 8.64 20.14
CA SER A 227 12.66 8.42 21.57
C SER A 227 14.09 8.82 21.93
N GLY A 228 15.07 8.46 21.08
CA GLY A 228 16.47 8.83 21.28
C GLY A 228 16.70 10.34 21.18
N ASP A 229 16.15 11.00 20.17
CA ASP A 229 16.31 12.45 19.95
C ASP A 229 15.51 13.28 20.97
N ALA A 230 14.35 12.80 21.42
CA ALA A 230 13.62 13.44 22.52
C ALA A 230 14.35 13.29 23.86
N GLU A 231 14.93 12.12 24.14
CA GLU A 231 15.75 11.89 25.33
C GLU A 231 17.06 12.72 25.28
N GLU A 232 17.73 12.76 24.14
CA GLU A 232 18.92 13.59 23.89
C GLU A 232 18.60 15.08 24.03
N SER A 233 17.47 15.53 23.48
CA SER A 233 16.96 16.91 23.64
C SER A 233 16.63 17.23 25.10
N LEU A 234 16.03 16.29 25.85
CA LEU A 234 15.76 16.45 27.28
C LEU A 234 17.06 16.49 28.11
N ARG A 235 18.08 15.68 27.77
CA ARG A 235 19.41 15.71 28.41
C ARG A 235 20.17 16.99 28.12
N ARG A 236 19.98 17.59 26.94
CA ARG A 236 20.65 18.83 26.53
C ARG A 236 19.92 20.09 26.98
N ARG A 237 18.72 20.00 27.59
CA ARG A 237 18.09 21.18 28.19
C ARG A 237 18.94 21.63 29.37
N PRO A 238 19.47 22.87 29.35
CA PRO A 238 20.21 23.38 30.48
C PRO A 238 19.29 23.34 31.71
N ILE A 239 19.77 22.70 32.78
CA ILE A 239 19.06 22.66 34.06
C ILE A 239 18.78 24.13 34.43
N PRO A 240 17.51 24.53 34.59
CA PRO A 240 17.20 25.90 34.98
C PRO A 240 17.92 26.17 36.31
N SER A 241 18.87 27.10 36.28
CA SER A 241 19.67 27.46 37.45
C SER A 241 18.75 28.12 38.48
N SER A 242 18.16 27.33 39.36
CA SER A 242 17.24 27.79 40.40
C SER A 242 17.94 28.52 41.55
N ASP A 243 19.25 28.77 41.47
CA ASP A 243 20.03 29.42 42.53
C ASP A 243 20.76 30.68 42.03
N ARG A 244 20.00 31.70 41.66
CA ARG A 244 20.46 33.09 41.89
C ARG A 244 19.52 33.75 42.87
N ARG A 245 19.73 33.48 44.17
CA ARG A 245 19.28 34.40 45.20
C ARG A 245 19.93 35.76 44.92
N PRO A 246 19.17 36.85 44.82
CA PRO A 246 19.76 38.18 44.75
C PRO A 246 20.58 38.38 46.05
N ALA A 247 21.87 38.66 45.89
CA ALA A 247 22.68 39.14 47.00
C ALA A 247 22.09 40.48 47.44
N ASN A 248 21.55 40.53 48.66
CA ASN A 248 21.20 41.78 49.32
C ASN A 248 22.48 42.60 49.49
N VAL A 249 22.69 43.57 48.62
CA VAL A 249 23.69 44.63 48.79
C VAL A 249 23.06 45.65 49.74
N ALA A 250 23.42 45.57 51.02
CA ALA A 250 23.13 46.62 51.98
C ALA A 250 24.12 47.78 51.76
N GLN A 251 23.59 49.00 51.67
CA GLN A 251 24.33 50.27 51.74
C GLN A 251 24.53 50.69 53.20
#